data_AF-A0AA37XMR2-F1
#
_entry.id   AF-A0AA37XMR2-F1
#
_cell.length_a   1.000
_cell.length_b   1.000
_cell.length_c   1.000
_cell.angle_alpha   90.00
_cell.angle_beta   90.00
_cell.angle_gamma   90.00
#
_symmetry.space_group_name_H-M   'P 1'
#
loop_
_entity.id
_entity.type
_entity.pdbx_description
1 polymer ?
#
loop_
_entity_poly.entity_id
_entity_poly.type
_entity_poly.pdbx_seq_one_letter_code
_entity_poly.pdbx_strand_id
1 'polypeptide(L)' 'MKFDPYMYRYPSRRNLVFGKNGVVASASPLASQAGLDILKKVEMRLTQLWQQRQL' A
#
# COMPACT_ATOMS: atom_id res chain seq x y z
N MET A 1 -7.40 -40.31 4.06
CA MET A 1 -7.29 -39.00 4.72
C MET A 1 -7.44 -37.93 3.63
N LYS A 2 -8.37 -36.98 3.77
CA LYS A 2 -8.63 -35.94 2.74
C LYS A 2 -7.63 -34.79 2.92
N PHE A 3 -6.85 -34.46 1.91
CA PHE A 3 -5.92 -33.33 1.92
C PHE A 3 -6.72 -32.03 1.72
N ASP A 4 -6.56 -31.08 2.65
CA ASP A 4 -7.16 -29.74 2.56
C ASP A 4 -6.04 -28.69 2.41
N PRO A 5 -5.91 -28.03 1.25
CA PRO A 5 -4.86 -27.04 1.00
C PRO A 5 -5.06 -25.73 1.77
N TYR A 6 -6.24 -25.47 2.35
CA TYR A 6 -6.51 -24.25 3.13
C TYR A 6 -6.18 -24.41 4.62
N MET A 7 -5.82 -25.62 5.04
CA MET A 7 -5.49 -25.95 6.42
C MET A 7 -4.01 -25.68 6.72
N TYR A 8 -3.74 -24.54 7.37
CA TYR A 8 -2.39 -24.17 7.79
C TYR A 8 -2.07 -24.77 9.17
N ARG A 9 -1.19 -25.78 9.21
CA ARG A 9 -0.83 -26.51 10.45
C ARG A 9 0.04 -25.71 11.43
N TYR A 10 0.73 -24.68 10.94
CA TYR A 10 1.67 -23.89 11.74
C TYR A 10 1.21 -22.43 11.87
N PRO A 11 1.39 -21.80 13.04
CA PRO A 11 1.00 -20.41 13.24
C PRO A 11 1.86 -19.47 12.39
N SER A 12 1.21 -18.53 11.70
CA SER A 12 1.89 -17.46 10.96
C SER A 12 1.92 -16.18 11.81
N ARG A 13 3.01 -15.42 11.74
CA ARG A 13 3.14 -14.08 12.36
C ARG A 13 3.23 -13.03 11.26
N ARG A 14 2.49 -11.93 11.39
CA ARG A 14 2.64 -10.75 10.52
C ARG A 14 3.42 -9.67 11.25
N ASN A 15 4.44 -9.12 10.60
CA ASN A 15 5.20 -8.00 11.14
C ASN A 15 4.45 -6.68 10.95
N LEU A 16 4.67 -5.73 11.87
CA LEU A 16 4.20 -4.36 11.69
C LEU A 16 4.93 -3.72 10.51
N VAL A 17 4.18 -3.03 9.65
CA VAL A 17 4.72 -2.32 8.49
C VAL A 17 4.67 -0.83 8.78
N PHE A 18 5.81 -0.16 8.63
CA PHE A 18 5.98 1.27 8.85
C PHE A 18 6.26 1.98 7.53
N GLY A 19 5.84 3.24 7.40
CA GLY A 19 6.09 4.07 6.23
C GLY A 19 6.31 5.53 6.63
N LYS A 20 7.30 6.19 6.02
CA LYS A 20 7.68 7.57 6.33
C LYS A 20 6.69 8.60 5.77
N ASN A 21 6.21 8.38 4.54
CA ASN A 21 5.39 9.34 3.78
C ASN A 21 3.91 8.89 3.67
N GLY A 22 3.50 7.92 4.50
CA GLY A 22 2.15 7.36 4.51
C GLY A 22 2.09 5.85 4.31
N VAL A 23 1.04 5.23 4.83
CA VAL A 23 0.73 3.80 4.71
C VAL A 23 -0.77 3.65 4.45
N VAL A 24 -1.15 2.68 3.62
CA VAL A 24 -2.56 2.34 3.34
C VAL A 24 -2.82 0.89 3.77
N ALA A 25 -3.81 0.67 4.63
CA ALA A 25 -4.19 -0.64 5.13
C ALA A 25 -5.65 -0.96 4.75
N SER A 26 -5.85 -2.03 3.96
CA SER A 26 -7.17 -2.50 3.57
C SER A 26 -7.20 -4.03 3.45
N ALA A 27 -8.40 -4.61 3.38
CA ALA A 27 -8.58 -6.05 3.24
C ALA A 27 -8.19 -6.58 1.84
N SER A 28 -8.15 -5.72 0.83
CA SER A 28 -7.81 -6.08 -0.56
C SER A 28 -6.46 -5.50 -0.96
N PRO A 29 -5.51 -6.33 -1.42
CA PRO A 29 -4.21 -5.83 -1.90
C PRO A 29 -4.34 -4.79 -3.02
N LEU A 30 -5.31 -4.95 -3.93
CA LEU A 30 -5.54 -4.00 -5.02
C LEU A 30 -6.05 -2.65 -4.52
N ALA A 31 -6.94 -2.65 -3.52
CA ALA A 31 -7.44 -1.40 -2.95
C ALA A 31 -6.33 -0.65 -2.22
N SER A 32 -5.46 -1.36 -1.49
CA SER A 32 -4.26 -0.78 -0.88
C SER A 32 -3.33 -0.19 -1.93
N GLN A 33 -3.13 -0.87 -3.06
CA GLN A 33 -2.31 -0.37 -4.17
C GLN A 33 -2.89 0.92 -4.79
N ALA A 34 -4.20 0.95 -5.06
CA ALA A 34 -4.86 2.14 -5.59
C ALA A 34 -4.72 3.33 -4.63
N GLY A 35 -4.83 3.09 -3.31
CA GLY A 35 -4.59 4.12 -2.30
C GLY A 35 -3.15 4.65 -2.32
N LEU A 36 -2.16 3.77 -2.44
CA LEU A 36 -0.75 4.18 -2.57
C LEU A 36 -0.50 5.00 -3.85
N ASP A 37 -1.14 4.64 -4.96
CA ASP A 37 -1.01 5.38 -6.22
C ASP A 37 -1.62 6.78 -6.13
N ILE A 38 -2.72 6.94 -5.40
CA ILE A 38 -3.31 8.25 -5.13
C ILE A 38 -2.35 9.12 -4.32
N LEU A 39 -1.77 8.57 -3.23
CA LEU A 39 -0.80 9.30 -2.40
C LEU A 39 0.39 9.79 -3.24
N LYS A 40 0.95 8.94 -4.11
CA LYS A 40 2.05 9.30 -5.01
C LYS A 40 1.64 10.38 -6.03
N LYS A 41 0.43 10.29 -6.60
CA LYS A 41 -0.06 11.26 -7.59
C LYS A 41 -0.22 12.66 -6.99
N VAL A 42 -0.66 12.76 -5.74
CA VAL A 42 -0.80 14.06 -5.05
C VAL A 42 0.56 14.75 -4.91
N GLU A 43 1.59 14.01 -4.49
CA GLU A 43 2.96 14.53 -4.35
C GLU A 43 3.54 15.01 -5.69
N MET A 44 3.34 14.23 -6.77
CA MET A 44 3.78 14.61 -8.12
C MET A 44 3.05 15.85 -8.65
N ARG A 45 1.76 16.02 -8.33
CA ARG A 45 1.00 17.19 -8.76
C ARG A 45 1.48 18.46 -8.07
N LEU A 46 1.79 18.41 -6.78
CA LEU A 46 2.31 19.56 -6.05
C LEU A 46 3.68 20.00 -6.58
N THR A 47 4.58 19.05 -6.81
CA THR A 47 5.92 19.35 -7.38
C THR A 47 5.81 19.96 -8.78
N GLN A 48 4.91 19.46 -9.63
CA GLN A 48 4.65 20.06 -10.95
C GLN A 48 4.10 21.49 -10.85
N LEU A 49 3.17 21.75 -9.93
CA LEU A 49 2.60 23.09 -9.73
C LEU A 49 3.65 24.09 -9.21
N TRP A 50 4.56 23.64 -8.32
CA TRP A 50 5.67 24.46 -7.85
C TRP A 50 6.65 24.79 -8.97
N GLN A 51 6.95 23.82 -9.84
CA GLN A 51 7.83 24.04 -10.99
C GLN A 51 7.23 25.00 -12.02
N GLN A 52 5.91 24.93 -12.25
CA GLN A 52 5.18 25.86 -13.12
C GLN A 52 5.11 27.28 -12.56
N ARG A 53 5.18 27.46 -11.23
CA ARG A 53 5.16 28.79 -10.58
C ARG A 53 6.52 29.48 -10.54
N GLN A 54 7.61 28.77 -10.84
CA GLN A 54 8.99 29.29 -10.82
C GLN A 54 9.47 29.78 -12.21
N LEU A 55 8.60 29.69 -13.22
CA LEU A 55 8.76 30.29 -14.56
C LEU A 55 7.83 31.50 -14.67
#